data_AF-A0AAV4TZ21-F1
#
_entry.id   AF-A0AAV4TZ21-F1
#
_cell.length_a   1.000
_cell.length_b   1.000
_cell.length_c   1.000
_cell.angle_alpha   90.00
_cell.angle_beta   90.00
_cell.angle_gamma   90.00
#
_symmetry.space_group_name_H-M   'P 1'
#
loop_
_entity.id
_entity.type
_entity.pdbx_description
1 polymer ?
#
loop_
_entity_poly.entity_id
_entity_poly.type
_entity_poly.pdbx_seq_one_letter_code
_entity_poly.pdbx_strand_id
1 'polypeptide(L)'
;MFDSVSNYGFRLNTGIFVIGPMAAFPRTIMQWNVHCPEEITIESFSLFTLLEPKLDIFILGTGDKQKLIKPEIVEYLKSKKIAVEILPTENACATFNFLNVEGRCLAGAFFPPENVTVYEDDFERLKLPPSEEMGYIT
;
A
#
# COMPACT_ATOMS: atom_id res chain seq x y z
N MET A 1 7.07 -1.08 9.24
CA MET A 1 5.64 -0.81 9.48
C MET A 1 4.82 -1.96 8.95
N PHE A 2 4.82 -2.18 7.64
CA PHE A 2 4.24 -3.38 7.03
C PHE A 2 5.15 -4.58 7.30
N ASP A 3 4.55 -5.71 7.64
CA ASP A 3 5.23 -6.99 7.87
C ASP A 3 4.89 -7.98 6.74
N SER A 4 3.60 -8.19 6.48
CA SER A 4 3.13 -9.01 5.36
C SER A 4 1.85 -8.44 4.73
N VAL A 5 1.61 -8.82 3.47
CA VAL A 5 0.43 -8.42 2.69
C VAL A 5 -0.40 -9.67 2.39
N SER A 6 -1.72 -9.55 2.40
CA SER A 6 -2.63 -10.58 1.92
C SER A 6 -3.73 -9.98 1.07
N ASN A 7 -4.54 -10.85 0.44
CA ASN A 7 -5.69 -10.44 -0.36
C ASN A 7 -6.81 -9.77 0.45
N TYR A 8 -6.79 -9.91 1.78
CA TYR A 8 -7.74 -9.26 2.67
C TYR A 8 -7.21 -7.95 3.27
N GLY A 9 -5.89 -7.72 3.26
CA GLY A 9 -5.31 -6.58 3.96
C GLY A 9 -3.85 -6.74 4.33
N PHE A 10 -3.48 -6.15 5.47
CA PHE A 10 -2.09 -5.89 5.84
C PHE A 10 -1.81 -6.33 7.25
N ARG A 11 -0.73 -7.10 7.42
CA ARG A 11 -0.14 -7.37 8.74
C ARG A 11 0.91 -6.31 9.04
N LEU A 12 0.81 -5.71 10.22
CA LEU A 12 1.78 -4.74 10.71
C LEU A 12 2.81 -5.43 11.61
N ASN A 13 3.97 -4.80 11.76
CA ASN A 13 5.04 -5.26 12.66
C ASN A 13 4.62 -5.32 14.14
N THR A 14 3.52 -4.67 14.52
CA THR A 14 2.93 -4.76 15.86
C THR A 14 2.13 -6.06 16.09
N GLY A 15 1.92 -6.86 15.04
CA GLY A 15 1.05 -8.05 15.05
C GLY A 15 -0.41 -7.76 14.71
N ILE A 16 -0.81 -6.49 14.58
CA ILE A 16 -2.16 -6.09 14.18
C ILE A 16 -2.38 -6.44 12.71
N PHE A 17 -3.57 -6.97 12.40
CA PHE A 17 -4.04 -7.19 11.04
C PHE A 17 -5.13 -6.19 10.69
N VAL A 18 -4.94 -5.46 9.59
CA VAL A 18 -5.86 -4.43 9.09
C VAL A 18 -6.54 -4.99 7.84
N ILE A 19 -7.87 -4.95 7.82
CA ILE A 19 -8.66 -5.45 6.69
C ILE A 19 -9.01 -4.29 5.75
N GLY A 20 -8.84 -4.52 4.45
CA GLY A 20 -9.23 -3.59 3.41
C GLY A 20 -8.27 -2.42 3.18
N PRO A 21 -8.71 -1.39 2.43
CA PRO A 21 -7.90 -0.23 2.10
C PRO A 21 -7.52 0.58 3.33
N MET A 22 -6.26 1.00 3.40
CA MET A 22 -5.74 1.74 4.55
C MET A 22 -4.85 2.91 4.15
N ALA A 23 -4.89 3.97 4.97
CA ALA A 23 -3.95 5.07 4.97
C ALA A 23 -2.89 4.82 6.05
N ALA A 24 -1.62 4.94 5.69
CA ALA A 24 -0.49 4.75 6.57
C ALA A 24 0.30 6.03 6.76
N PHE A 25 0.70 6.27 8.00
CA PHE A 25 1.61 7.29 8.45
C PHE A 25 2.69 6.62 9.31
N PRO A 26 3.89 7.22 9.47
CA PRO A 26 4.99 6.65 10.24
C PRO A 26 4.63 6.02 11.58
N ARG A 27 3.63 6.58 12.27
CA ARG A 27 3.19 6.16 13.61
C ARG A 27 1.72 5.78 13.72
N THR A 28 0.94 5.93 12.64
CA THR A 28 -0.51 5.79 12.70
C THR A 28 -1.02 5.12 11.43
N ILE A 29 -2.06 4.31 11.59
CA ILE A 29 -2.82 3.73 10.49
C ILE A 29 -4.28 4.15 10.63
N MET A 30 -4.93 4.34 9.49
CA MET A 30 -6.36 4.66 9.42
C MET A 30 -6.99 3.84 8.32
N GLN A 31 -8.24 3.43 8.50
CA GLN A 31 -9.00 2.85 7.41
C GLN A 31 -9.28 3.93 6.37
N TRP A 32 -9.00 3.64 5.10
CA TRP A 32 -9.23 4.61 4.03
C TRP A 32 -10.56 4.32 3.36
N ASN A 33 -11.46 5.29 3.38
CA ASN A 33 -12.82 5.14 2.87
C ASN A 33 -12.89 5.31 1.34
N VAL A 34 -12.13 4.50 0.62
CA VAL A 34 -12.11 4.39 -0.84
C VAL A 34 -12.02 2.90 -1.13
N HIS A 35 -12.95 2.32 -1.88
CA HIS A 35 -13.00 0.86 -2.05
C HIS A 35 -12.01 0.35 -3.11
N CYS A 36 -11.79 1.12 -4.17
CA CYS A 36 -10.85 0.78 -5.23
C CYS A 36 -10.10 2.00 -5.77
N PRO A 37 -8.93 1.81 -6.44
CA PRO A 37 -8.16 2.91 -7.01
C PRO A 37 -8.93 3.82 -7.98
N GLU A 38 -9.94 3.27 -8.66
CA GLU A 38 -10.77 3.99 -9.64
C GLU A 38 -11.70 5.03 -8.99
N GLU A 39 -12.09 4.80 -7.73
CA GLU A 39 -12.95 5.68 -6.94
C GLU A 39 -12.20 6.86 -6.31
N ILE A 40 -10.86 6.90 -6.43
CA ILE A 40 -10.09 8.00 -5.86
C ILE A 40 -10.53 9.33 -6.49
N THR A 41 -10.75 10.31 -5.61
CA THR A 41 -11.05 11.70 -5.95
C THR A 41 -10.06 12.64 -5.25
N ILE A 42 -10.12 13.93 -5.59
CA ILE A 42 -9.30 14.96 -4.92
C ILE A 42 -9.62 15.03 -3.41
N GLU A 43 -10.90 14.90 -3.05
CA GLU A 43 -11.37 14.95 -1.66
C GLU A 43 -10.81 13.80 -0.82
N SER A 44 -10.48 12.66 -1.47
CA SER A 44 -9.83 11.52 -0.83
C SER A 44 -8.46 11.88 -0.23
N PHE A 45 -7.85 12.97 -0.69
CA PHE A 45 -6.56 13.47 -0.21
C PHE A 45 -6.63 14.61 0.80
N SER A 46 -7.83 15.00 1.22
CA SER A 46 -8.01 16.13 2.16
C SER A 46 -7.18 15.93 3.43
N LEU A 47 -7.17 14.72 4.00
CA LEU A 47 -6.36 14.42 5.19
C LEU A 47 -4.86 14.64 4.93
N PHE A 48 -4.32 14.09 3.84
CA PHE A 48 -2.88 14.14 3.54
C PHE A 48 -2.38 15.56 3.26
N THR A 49 -3.24 16.42 2.71
CA THR A 49 -2.86 17.80 2.34
C THR A 49 -2.97 18.81 3.48
N LEU A 50 -3.57 18.42 4.61
CA LEU A 50 -3.75 19.26 5.80
C LEU A 50 -2.70 19.04 6.90
N LEU A 51 -1.82 18.05 6.73
CA LEU A 51 -0.83 17.69 7.75
C LEU A 51 0.33 18.68 7.82
N GLU A 52 0.80 18.91 9.05
CA GLU A 52 2.05 19.61 9.35
C GLU A 52 2.97 18.72 10.20
N PRO A 53 4.27 18.56 9.85
CA PRO A 53 4.90 19.11 8.65
C PRO A 53 4.32 18.50 7.38
N LYS A 54 4.37 19.29 6.32
CA LYS A 54 3.95 18.89 4.98
C LYS A 54 4.65 17.61 4.51
N LEU A 55 3.91 16.77 3.79
CA LEU A 55 4.45 15.55 3.20
C LEU A 55 5.45 15.86 2.07
N ASP A 56 6.61 15.22 2.14
CA ASP A 56 7.58 15.18 1.05
C ASP A 56 7.10 14.25 -0.07
N ILE A 57 6.51 13.12 0.31
CA ILE A 57 6.10 12.05 -0.59
C ILE A 57 4.83 11.34 -0.12
N PHE A 58 3.97 11.03 -1.07
CA PHE A 58 2.80 10.19 -0.92
C PHE A 58 2.97 8.92 -1.75
N ILE A 59 2.77 7.75 -1.14
CA ILE A 59 2.86 6.45 -1.80
C ILE A 59 1.47 5.86 -1.96
N LEU A 60 1.11 5.46 -3.18
CA LEU A 60 -0.12 4.75 -3.49
C LEU A 60 0.15 3.30 -3.90
N GLY A 61 -0.26 2.35 -3.06
CA GLY A 61 -0.31 0.93 -3.39
C GLY A 61 -1.63 0.58 -4.07
N THR A 62 -1.59 0.18 -5.34
CA THR A 62 -2.78 0.02 -6.21
C THR A 62 -3.38 -1.40 -6.26
N GLY A 63 -2.86 -2.32 -5.45
CA GLY A 63 -3.18 -3.75 -5.49
C GLY A 63 -2.16 -4.53 -6.32
N ASP A 64 -2.63 -5.47 -7.14
CA ASP A 64 -1.81 -6.44 -7.90
C ASP A 64 -0.89 -5.78 -8.93
N LYS A 65 -1.41 -4.78 -9.63
CA LYS A 65 -0.74 -4.13 -10.76
C LYS A 65 -0.83 -2.64 -10.60
N GLN A 66 0.17 -1.96 -11.14
CA GLN A 66 0.15 -0.51 -11.23
C GLN A 66 -1.06 -0.09 -12.06
N LYS A 67 -2.04 0.55 -11.42
CA LYS A 67 -3.22 1.09 -12.09
C LYS A 67 -2.99 2.54 -12.51
N LEU A 68 -3.60 2.94 -13.62
CA LEU A 68 -3.57 4.32 -14.06
C LEU A 68 -4.44 5.17 -13.12
N ILE A 69 -3.83 6.15 -12.48
CA ILE A 69 -4.54 7.14 -11.66
C ILE A 69 -4.89 8.35 -12.52
N LYS A 70 -6.04 8.96 -12.27
CA LYS A 70 -6.49 10.16 -13.00
C LYS A 70 -5.40 11.25 -12.93
N PRO A 71 -4.95 11.82 -14.06
CA PRO A 71 -3.89 12.83 -14.08
C PRO A 71 -4.16 14.03 -13.15
N GLU A 72 -5.44 14.41 -13.00
CA GLU A 72 -5.89 15.49 -12.12
C GLU A 72 -5.49 15.29 -10.65
N ILE A 73 -5.43 14.04 -10.17
CA ILE A 73 -5.01 13.71 -8.80
C ILE A 73 -3.52 13.96 -8.63
N VAL A 74 -2.73 13.54 -9.61
CA VAL A 74 -1.27 13.70 -9.60
C VAL A 74 -0.93 15.20 -9.69
N GLU A 75 -1.63 15.94 -10.54
CA GLU A 75 -1.48 17.39 -10.65
C GLU A 75 -1.89 18.11 -9.36
N TYR A 76 -2.99 17.70 -8.72
CA TYR A 76 -3.42 18.24 -7.44
C TYR A 76 -2.34 18.08 -6.37
N LEU A 77 -1.80 16.87 -6.18
CA LEU A 77 -0.75 16.62 -5.19
C LEU A 77 0.56 17.36 -5.52
N LYS A 78 0.92 17.46 -6.80
CA LYS A 78 2.06 18.27 -7.26
C LYS A 78 1.86 19.76 -7.00
N SER A 79 0.65 20.30 -7.18
CA SER A 79 0.32 21.70 -6.82
C SER A 79 0.48 21.93 -5.32
N LYS A 80 0.21 20.90 -4.53
CA LYS A 80 0.50 20.85 -3.10
C LYS A 80 1.96 20.51 -2.82
N LYS A 81 2.90 20.52 -3.77
CA LYS A 81 4.33 20.17 -3.61
C LYS A 81 4.58 18.84 -2.87
N ILE A 82 3.72 17.85 -3.08
CA ILE A 82 3.87 16.49 -2.55
C ILE A 82 4.31 15.61 -3.73
N ALA A 83 5.44 14.91 -3.60
CA ALA A 83 5.83 13.90 -4.59
C ALA A 83 4.87 12.71 -4.51
N VAL A 84 4.59 12.05 -5.64
CA VAL A 84 3.65 10.93 -5.69
C VAL A 84 4.33 9.74 -6.35
N GLU A 85 4.33 8.61 -5.65
CA GLU A 85 4.74 7.31 -6.19
C GLU A 85 3.54 6.37 -6.22
N ILE A 86 3.31 5.76 -7.38
CA ILE A 86 2.21 4.82 -7.60
C ILE A 86 2.84 3.49 -7.96
N LEU A 87 2.60 2.46 -7.15
CA LEU A 87 3.26 1.16 -7.25
C LEU A 87 2.25 0.02 -7.04
N PRO A 88 2.55 -1.20 -7.47
CA PRO A 88 1.91 -2.40 -6.93
C PRO A 88 2.06 -2.43 -5.40
N THR A 89 1.07 -2.97 -4.70
CA THR A 89 0.97 -2.83 -3.23
C THR A 89 2.17 -3.40 -2.49
N GLU A 90 2.72 -4.54 -2.92
CA GLU A 90 3.90 -5.14 -2.28
C GLU A 90 5.12 -4.21 -2.37
N ASN A 91 5.39 -3.67 -3.56
CA ASN A 91 6.46 -2.70 -3.80
C ASN A 91 6.20 -1.40 -3.02
N ALA A 92 4.95 -0.93 -2.98
CA ALA A 92 4.56 0.25 -2.22
C ALA A 92 4.85 0.08 -0.71
N CYS A 93 4.52 -1.09 -0.14
CA CYS A 93 4.79 -1.41 1.26
C CYS A 93 6.30 -1.44 1.55
N ALA A 94 7.10 -2.01 0.65
CA ALA A 94 8.56 -2.02 0.76
C ALA A 94 9.15 -0.60 0.72
N THR A 95 8.73 0.22 -0.25
CA THR A 95 9.16 1.62 -0.37
C THR A 95 8.75 2.44 0.86
N PHE A 96 7.52 2.26 1.35
CA PHE A 96 7.04 2.93 2.55
C PHE A 96 7.91 2.58 3.76
N ASN A 97 8.20 1.30 3.96
CA ASN A 97 9.06 0.83 5.05
C ASN A 97 10.45 1.47 4.98
N PHE A 98 11.07 1.51 3.78
CA PHE A 98 12.38 2.10 3.57
C PHE A 98 12.40 3.60 3.90
N LEU A 99 11.49 4.37 3.29
CA LEU A 99 11.42 5.83 3.49
C LEU A 99 11.01 6.22 4.90
N ASN A 100 10.23 5.37 5.58
CA ASN A 100 9.89 5.56 6.98
C ASN A 100 11.12 5.40 7.90
N VAL A 101 12.02 4.45 7.59
CA VAL A 101 13.29 4.30 8.31
C VAL A 101 14.24 5.47 8.04
N GLU A 102 14.22 6.03 6.82
CA GLU A 102 14.96 7.25 6.45
C GLU A 102 14.49 8.49 7.23
N GLY A 103 13.31 8.44 7.87
CA GLY A 103 12.75 9.55 8.64
C GLY A 103 12.12 10.65 7.79
N ARG A 104 11.78 10.34 6.53
CA ARG A 104 11.10 11.26 5.61
C ARG A 104 9.69 11.62 6.10
N CYS A 105 9.18 12.80 5.75
CA CYS A 105 7.78 13.13 6.00
C CYS A 105 6.91 12.47 4.92
N LEU A 106 6.49 11.23 5.16
CA LEU A 106 5.70 10.46 4.20
C LEU A 106 4.31 10.08 4.73
N ALA A 107 3.41 9.83 3.80
CA ALA A 107 2.19 9.08 4.03
C ALA A 107 1.95 8.16 2.84
N GLY A 108 1.02 7.22 2.99
CA GLY A 108 0.57 6.44 1.85
C GLY A 108 -0.83 5.91 2.01
N ALA A 109 -1.38 5.42 0.91
CA ALA A 109 -2.62 4.67 0.92
C ALA A 109 -2.46 3.37 0.13
N PHE A 110 -3.05 2.30 0.62
CA PHE A 110 -2.76 0.95 0.16
C PHE A 110 -4.06 0.18 0.01
N PHE A 111 -4.30 -0.32 -1.20
CA PHE A 111 -5.34 -1.31 -1.47
C PHE A 111 -4.75 -2.71 -1.33
N PRO A 112 -5.43 -3.66 -0.67
CA PRO A 112 -4.99 -5.04 -0.70
C PRO A 112 -4.99 -5.56 -2.14
N PRO A 113 -4.01 -6.42 -2.50
CA PRO A 113 -4.04 -7.11 -3.78
C PRO A 113 -5.28 -8.01 -3.89
N GLU A 114 -5.78 -8.22 -5.12
CA GLU A 114 -6.81 -9.24 -5.37
C GLU A 114 -6.15 -10.64 -5.40
N ASN A 115 -4.89 -10.71 -5.85
CA ASN A 115 -4.09 -11.94 -5.93
C ASN A 115 -2.76 -11.76 -5.18
N VAL A 116 -2.51 -12.60 -4.19
CA VAL A 116 -1.20 -12.67 -3.52
C VAL A 116 -0.31 -13.58 -4.35
N THR A 117 0.75 -13.03 -4.93
CA THR A 117 1.74 -13.85 -5.64
C THR A 117 2.68 -14.43 -4.59
N VAL A 118 2.57 -15.72 -4.32
CA VAL A 118 3.52 -16.41 -3.43
C VAL A 118 4.80 -16.64 -4.22
N TYR A 119 5.90 -15.98 -3.83
CA TYR A 119 7.20 -16.22 -4.44
C TYR A 119 7.80 -17.53 -3.92
N GLU A 120 8.69 -18.18 -4.68
CA GLU A 120 9.34 -19.44 -4.27
C GLU A 120 10.02 -19.33 -2.90
N ASP A 121 10.60 -18.17 -2.59
CA ASP A 121 11.21 -17.87 -1.29
C ASP A 121 10.21 -17.90 -0.12
N ASP A 122 8.92 -17.67 -0.38
CA ASP A 122 7.86 -17.74 0.63
C ASP A 122 7.44 -19.19 0.92
N PHE A 123 7.56 -20.11 -0.05
CA PHE A 123 7.31 -21.54 0.17
C PHE A 123 8.32 -22.13 1.16
N GLU A 124 9.60 -21.79 1.00
CA GLU A 124 10.68 -22.17 1.91
C GLU A 124 10.42 -21.66 3.34
N ARG A 125 9.93 -20.42 3.48
CA ARG A 125 9.59 -19.83 4.79
C ARG A 125 8.34 -20.44 5.43
N LEU A 126 7.35 -20.81 4.61
CA LEU A 126 6.09 -21.39 5.07
C LEU A 126 6.17 -22.92 5.27
N LYS A 127 7.31 -23.56 4.91
CA LYS A 127 7.45 -25.02 4.86
C LYS A 127 6.33 -25.70 4.07
N LEU A 128 5.82 -25.02 3.05
CA LEU A 128 4.79 -25.59 2.18
C LEU A 128 5.48 -26.47 1.13
N PRO A 129 4.89 -27.62 0.76
CA PRO A 129 5.44 -28.44 -0.30
C PRO A 129 5.47 -27.65 -1.62
N PRO A 130 6.47 -27.90 -2.49
CA PRO A 130 6.58 -27.22 -3.77
C PRO A 130 5.32 -27.44 -4.62
N SER A 131 5.02 -26.45 -5.47
CA SER A 131 3.80 -26.33 -6.28
C SER A 131 3.47 -27.55 -7.16
N GLU A 132 4.45 -28.42 -7.46
CA GLU A 132 4.23 -29.67 -8.18
C GLU A 132 3.44 -30.73 -7.39
N GLU A 133 3.37 -30.66 -6.06
CA GLU A 133 2.61 -31.60 -5.23
C GLU A 133 1.16 -31.18 -4.97
N MET A 134 0.81 -29.92 -5.23
CA MET A 134 -0.53 -29.39 -4.98
C MET A 134 -1.41 -29.57 -6.22
N GLY A 135 -1.72 -30.82 -6.54
CA GLY A 135 -2.70 -31.16 -7.57
C GLY A 135 -4.01 -30.41 -7.33
N TYR A 136 -4.42 -29.60 -8.32
CA TYR A 136 -5.68 -28.85 -8.31
C TYR A 136 -6.84 -29.78 -7.98
N ILE A 137 -7.47 -29.59 -6.82
CA ILE A 137 -8.74 -30.22 -6.49
C ILE A 137 -9.83 -29.30 -7.04
N THR A 138 -10.49 -29.79 -8.09
CA THR A 138 -11.66 -29.22 -8.78
C THR A 138 -12.82 -28.91 -7.85
#